data_AF-A0A438ICW6-F1
#
_entry.id   AF-A0A438ICW6-F1
#
_cell.length_a   1.000
_cell.length_b   1.000
_cell.length_c   1.000
_cell.angle_alpha   90.00
_cell.angle_beta   90.00
_cell.angle_gamma   90.00
#
_symmetry.space_group_name_H-M   'P 1'
#
loop_
_entity.id
_entity.type
_entity.pdbx_description
1 polymer ?
#
loop_
_entity_poly.entity_id
_entity_poly.type
_entity_poly.pdbx_seq_one_letter_code
_entity_poly.pdbx_strand_id
1 'polypeptide(L)'
;MKNVVLYPSPGMGHLISMVELGKLIVEHYPSLCITILTITAPFDTGATGPYISAVSAPPPPSTSTTSPSLLSLKSPPLILLLKP
;
A
#
# COMPACT_ATOMS: atom_id res chain seq x y z
N MET A 1 -16.97 -4.92 6.98
CA MET A 1 -15.58 -4.49 6.74
C MET A 1 -15.57 -2.98 6.64
N LYS A 2 -14.62 -2.28 7.26
CA LYS A 2 -14.55 -0.81 7.23
C LYS A 2 -13.38 -0.40 6.33
N ASN A 3 -13.61 0.57 5.44
CA ASN A 3 -12.61 1.09 4.52
C ASN A 3 -12.19 2.50 4.95
N VAL A 4 -10.89 2.74 4.99
CA VAL A 4 -10.27 4.04 5.28
C VAL A 4 -9.57 4.52 4.01
N VAL A 5 -9.97 5.69 3.53
CA VAL A 5 -9.37 6.32 2.35
C VAL A 5 -8.39 7.39 2.79
N LEU A 6 -7.15 7.27 2.32
CA LEU A 6 -6.03 8.16 2.62
C LEU A 6 -5.71 9.00 1.38
N TYR A 7 -5.72 10.33 1.52
CA TYR A 7 -5.48 11.27 0.43
C TYR A 7 -4.22 12.12 0.72
N PRO A 8 -3.02 11.66 0.33
CA PRO A 8 -1.80 12.47 0.40
C PRO A 8 -1.86 13.73 -0.46
N SER A 9 -1.22 14.80 0.03
CA SER A 9 -0.81 15.92 -0.81
C SER A 9 0.22 15.46 -1.86
N PRO A 10 0.26 16.06 -3.06
CA PRO A 10 1.29 15.76 -4.06
C PRO A 10 2.72 15.86 -3.50
N GLY A 11 3.56 14.87 -3.84
CA GLY A 11 4.97 14.82 -3.46
C GLY A 11 5.38 13.51 -2.77
N MET A 12 6.63 13.09 -2.98
CA MET A 12 7.11 11.79 -2.50
C MET A 12 7.12 11.67 -0.97
N GLY A 13 7.48 12.73 -0.24
CA GLY A 13 7.47 12.70 1.23
C GLY A 13 6.07 12.42 1.80
N HIS A 14 5.06 13.14 1.30
CA HIS A 14 3.67 12.92 1.69
C HIS A 14 3.18 11.51 1.32
N LEU A 15 3.53 11.01 0.13
CA LEU A 15 3.13 9.66 -0.29
C LEU A 15 3.76 8.57 0.60
N ILE A 16 5.06 8.64 0.86
CA ILE A 16 5.77 7.66 1.69
C ILE A 16 5.16 7.64 3.09
N SER A 17 4.96 8.81 3.71
CA SER A 17 4.34 8.89 5.03
C SER A 17 2.93 8.31 5.08
N MET A 18 2.10 8.53 4.05
CA MET A 18 0.75 7.95 4.00
C MET A 18 0.78 6.41 3.82
N VAL A 19 1.76 5.89 3.09
CA VAL A 19 1.96 4.43 2.95
C VAL A 19 2.36 3.80 4.28
N GLU A 20 3.32 4.39 4.98
CA GLU A 20 3.78 3.89 6.29
C GLU A 20 2.67 3.97 7.34
N LEU A 21 1.93 5.08 7.36
CA LEU A 21 0.75 5.23 8.20
C LEU A 21 -0.30 4.15 7.89
N GLY A 22 -0.54 3.87 6.60
CA GLY A 22 -1.45 2.81 6.19
C GLY A 22 -1.01 1.44 6.71
N LYS A 23 0.27 1.09 6.57
CA LYS A 23 0.81 -0.17 7.09
C LYS A 23 0.59 -0.29 8.61
N LEU A 24 0.89 0.77 9.35
CA LEU A 24 0.75 0.82 10.82
C LEU A 24 -0.72 0.63 11.27
N ILE A 25 -1.67 1.25 10.55
CA ILE A 25 -3.11 1.11 10.86
C ILE A 25 -3.59 -0.31 10.58
N VAL A 26 -3.20 -0.94 9.47
CA VAL A 26 -3.57 -2.35 9.17
C VAL A 26 -2.97 -3.31 10.19
N GLU A 27 -1.76 -3.02 10.68
CA GLU A 27 -1.09 -3.81 11.71
C GLU A 27 -1.86 -3.79 13.04
N HIS A 28 -2.33 -2.61 13.46
CA HIS A 28 -3.12 -2.47 14.69
C HIS A 28 -4.58 -2.92 14.52
N TYR A 29 -5.14 -2.76 13.32
CA TYR A 29 -6.54 -3.05 13.03
C TYR A 29 -6.66 -3.92 11.77
N PRO A 30 -6.47 -5.24 11.90
CA PRO A 30 -6.44 -6.17 10.76
C PRO A 30 -7.78 -6.31 10.02
N SER A 31 -8.87 -5.76 10.59
CA SER A 31 -10.20 -5.73 9.97
C SER A 31 -10.46 -4.49 9.10
N LEU A 32 -9.52 -3.54 9.06
CA LEU A 32 -9.58 -2.36 8.21
C LEU A 32 -8.94 -2.63 6.85
N CYS A 33 -9.58 -2.12 5.81
CA CYS A 33 -8.97 -1.96 4.50
C CYS A 33 -8.53 -0.50 4.34
N ILE A 34 -7.35 -0.28 3.75
CA ILE A 34 -6.83 1.05 3.50
C ILE A 34 -6.63 1.24 2.00
N THR A 35 -7.15 2.34 1.49
CA THR A 35 -7.00 2.77 0.10
C THR A 35 -6.27 4.10 0.07
N ILE A 36 -5.13 4.17 -0.61
CA ILE A 36 -4.37 5.40 -0.77
C ILE A 36 -4.63 5.96 -2.16
N LEU A 37 -5.26 7.13 -2.23
CA LEU A 37 -5.56 7.83 -3.47
C LEU A 37 -4.42 8.79 -3.80
N THR A 38 -3.73 8.52 -4.89
CA THR A 38 -2.67 9.39 -5.39
C THR A 38 -3.20 10.22 -6.55
N ILE A 39 -2.98 11.54 -6.48
CA ILE A 39 -3.17 12.43 -7.62
C ILE A 39 -1.85 12.63 -8.34
N THR A 40 -1.91 12.63 -9.67
CA THR A 40 -0.77 12.97 -10.52
C THR A 40 -0.38 14.42 -10.24
N ALA A 41 0.82 14.62 -9.70
CA ALA A 41 1.34 15.96 -9.48
C ALA A 41 1.58 16.64 -10.84
N PRO A 42 1.44 17.97 -10.96
CA PRO A 42 1.76 18.71 -12.18
C PRO A 42 3.26 18.67 -12.54
N PHE A 43 4.10 18.17 -11.63
CA PHE A 43 5.48 17.79 -11.86
C PHE A 43 5.59 16.26 -11.77
N ASP A 44 6.01 15.60 -12.85
CA ASP A 44 6.35 14.18 -12.79
C ASP A 44 7.87 14.05 -12.62
N THR A 45 8.29 13.55 -11.46
CA THR A 45 9.71 13.24 -11.20
C THR A 45 10.10 11.83 -11.66
N GLY A 46 9.15 11.07 -12.24
CA GLY A 46 9.32 9.67 -12.63
C GLY A 46 9.42 8.69 -11.46
N ALA A 47 9.49 9.17 -10.21
CA ALA A 47 9.71 8.34 -9.02
C ALA A 47 8.41 7.72 -8.46
N THR A 48 7.25 8.29 -8.77
CA THR A 48 5.96 7.85 -8.20
C THR A 48 5.53 6.48 -8.72
N GLY A 49 5.67 6.23 -10.04
CA GLY A 49 5.31 4.95 -10.66
C GLY A 49 6.10 3.76 -10.10
N PRO A 50 7.45 3.78 -10.11
CA PRO A 50 8.28 2.73 -9.54
C PRO A 50 8.00 2.50 -8.05
N TYR A 51 7.77 3.56 -7.27
CA TYR A 51 7.44 3.45 -5.86
C TYR A 51 6.10 2.74 -5.62
N ILE A 52 5.05 3.12 -6.35
CA ILE A 52 3.75 2.45 -6.26
C ILE A 52 3.90 0.97 -6.64
N SER A 53 4.64 0.65 -7.70
CA SER A 53 4.90 -0.74 -8.08
C SER A 53 5.61 -1.53 -6.98
N ALA A 54 6.57 -0.92 -6.27
CA ALA A 54 7.29 -1.57 -5.18
C ALA A 54 6.40 -1.80 -3.95
N VAL A 55 5.48 -0.87 -3.64
CA VAL A 55 4.58 -0.98 -2.48
C VAL A 55 3.39 -1.90 -2.77
N SER A 56 2.92 -1.97 -4.01
CA SER A 56 1.86 -2.89 -4.44
C SER A 56 2.36 -4.31 -4.69
N ALA A 57 3.67 -4.52 -4.81
CA ALA A 57 4.23 -5.85 -4.93
C ALA A 57 3.84 -6.68 -3.70
N PRO A 58 3.44 -7.95 -3.87
CA PRO A 58 3.31 -8.86 -2.74
C PRO A 58 4.63 -8.84 -1.96
N PRO A 59 4.60 -8.84 -0.62
CA PRO A 59 5.83 -9.01 0.14
C PRO A 59 6.54 -10.25 -0.41
N PRO A 60 7.86 -10.18 -0.69
CA PRO A 60 8.59 -11.32 -1.22
C PRO A 60 8.31 -12.50 -0.29
N PRO A 61 8.07 -13.71 -0.82
CA PRO A 61 7.85 -14.87 0.01
C PRO A 61 9.03 -14.96 0.96
N SER A 62 8.79 -14.70 2.24
CA SER A 62 9.77 -14.92 3.27
C SER A 62 10.14 -16.39 3.11
N THR A 63 11.40 -16.68 2.77
CA THR A 63 11.91 -18.05 2.74
C THR A 63 11.93 -18.56 4.19
N SER A 64 10.75 -18.85 4.72
CA SER A 64 10.55 -19.59 5.94
C SER A 64 10.77 -21.04 5.56
N THR A 65 11.92 -21.56 5.94
CA THR A 65 12.18 -23.00 5.96
C THR A 65 11.05 -23.67 6.73
N THR A 66 10.23 -24.41 5.99
CA THR A 66 9.34 -25.51 6.40
C THR A 66 8.84 -25.50 7.85
N SER A 67 7.58 -25.13 8.03
CA SER A 67 6.73 -25.81 9.02
C SER A 67 5.28 -25.83 8.53
N PRO A 68 4.62 -27.01 8.43
CA PRO A 68 3.34 -27.12 7.74
C PRO A 68 2.21 -26.81 8.72
N SER A 69 1.42 -25.75 8.48
CA SER A 69 0.01 -25.65 8.90
C SER A 69 -0.70 -24.40 8.38
N LEU A 70 -1.70 -24.66 7.53
CA LEU A 70 -3.01 -24.01 7.43
C LEU A 70 -3.12 -22.49 7.11
N LEU A 71 -3.58 -22.25 5.87
CA LEU A 71 -4.60 -21.27 5.47
C LEU A 71 -4.56 -19.88 6.15
N SER A 72 -4.00 -18.87 5.46
CA SER A 72 -4.48 -17.49 5.62
C SER A 72 -4.22 -16.66 4.37
N LEU A 73 -5.28 -16.50 3.57
CA LEU A 73 -5.34 -15.63 2.41
C LEU A 73 -5.39 -14.17 2.88
N LYS A 74 -4.22 -13.53 3.04
CA LYS A 74 -4.14 -12.07 3.30
C LYS A 74 -3.90 -11.39 1.94
N SER A 75 -4.98 -10.87 1.36
CA SER A 75 -5.00 -10.10 0.12
C SER A 75 -4.07 -8.88 0.17
N PRO A 76 -3.45 -8.49 -0.96
CA PRO A 76 -2.58 -7.31 -1.03
C PRO A 76 -3.38 -6.00 -0.94
N PRO A 77 -2.77 -4.90 -0.44
CA PRO A 77 -3.39 -3.59 -0.45
C PRO A 77 -3.55 -3.09 -1.89
N LEU A 78 -4.80 -2.86 -2.31
CA LEU A 78 -5.11 -2.31 -3.63
C LEU A 78 -4.84 -0.79 -3.63
N ILE A 79 -3.70 -0.38 -4.19
CA ILE A 79 -3.45 1.02 -4.55
C ILE A 79 -4.15 1.27 -5.89
N LEU A 80 -5.32 1.91 -5.86
CA LEU A 80 -6.06 2.24 -7.08
C LEU A 80 -5.53 3.54 -7.65
N LEU A 81 -4.75 3.45 -8.74
CA LEU A 81 -4.28 4.59 -9.51
C LEU A 81 -5.43 5.05 -10.41
N LEU A 82 -6.09 6.16 -10.06
CA LEU A 82 -7.06 6.82 -10.92
C LEU A 82 -6.31 7.39 -12.13
N LYS A 83 -6.43 6.71 -13.26
CA LYS A 83 -5.98 7.22 -14.56
C LYS A 83 -7.11 8.07 -15.15
N PRO A 84 -6.82 9.28 -15.67
CA PRO A 84 -7.83 10.12 -16.33
C PRO A 84 -8.37 9.45 -17.60
#